data_AF-A0A8C2TRI1-F1
#
_entry.id   AF-A0A8C2TRI1-F1
#
_cell.length_a   1.000
_cell.length_b   1.000
_cell.length_c   1.000
_cell.angle_alpha   90.00
_cell.angle_beta   90.00
_cell.angle_gamma   90.00
#
_symmetry.space_group_name_H-M   'P 1'
#
loop_
_entity.id
_entity.type
_entity.pdbx_description
1 polymer ?
#
loop_
_entity_poly.entity_id
_entity_poly.type
_entity_poly.pdbx_seq_one_letter_code
_entity_poly.pdbx_strand_id
1 'polypeptide(L)'
;LACRRRRKRCLRDAMCCPGTACSNGEGRPGRGGGATRPRGAARPRAPSELGTDLPPAGEEGDFCLRSSDCAAGLCCARHFWSKICKPVLREGQVCTRHRRKGAHGLEIFQRCPCAEGMACRPQRDRGGPDASRLHTCQRN
;
A
#
# COMPACT_ATOMS: atom_id res chain seq x y z
N LEU A 1 -26.19 -28.44 0.78
CA LEU A 1 -25.92 -27.08 0.25
C LEU A 1 -25.30 -27.22 -1.13
N ALA A 2 -26.03 -26.82 -2.18
CA ALA A 2 -25.52 -26.88 -3.55
C ALA A 2 -24.41 -25.83 -3.74
N CYS A 3 -23.21 -26.27 -4.09
CA CYS A 3 -22.09 -25.38 -4.36
C CYS A 3 -22.27 -24.65 -5.70
N ARG A 4 -21.73 -23.44 -5.83
CA ARG A 4 -21.78 -22.65 -7.06
C ARG A 4 -20.65 -23.05 -7.99
N ARG A 5 -21.01 -23.46 -9.21
CA ARG A 5 -20.07 -23.83 -10.27
C ARG A 5 -19.29 -22.61 -10.78
N ARG A 6 -18.21 -22.86 -11.51
CA ARG A 6 -17.29 -21.85 -12.07
C ARG A 6 -18.03 -20.74 -12.83
N ARG A 7 -17.52 -19.50 -12.76
CA ARG A 7 -18.13 -18.28 -13.38
C ARG A 7 -19.53 -17.91 -12.85
N LYS A 8 -19.94 -18.45 -11.71
CA LYS A 8 -21.14 -17.97 -11.00
C LYS A 8 -20.75 -16.96 -9.94
N ARG A 9 -21.66 -16.01 -9.70
CA ARG A 9 -21.46 -14.94 -8.73
C ARG A 9 -21.33 -15.54 -7.33
N CYS A 10 -20.32 -15.12 -6.59
CA CYS A 10 -20.02 -15.59 -5.24
C CYS A 10 -19.67 -14.39 -4.34
N LEU A 11 -19.75 -14.60 -3.03
CA LEU A 11 -19.37 -13.62 -2.00
C LEU A 11 -18.24 -14.14 -1.11
N ARG A 12 -18.06 -15.47 -1.07
CA ARG A 12 -17.07 -16.18 -0.25
C ARG A 12 -16.83 -17.57 -0.82
N ASP A 13 -15.63 -18.11 -0.56
CA ASP A 13 -15.18 -19.41 -1.07
C ASP A 13 -16.06 -20.58 -0.66
N ALA A 14 -16.66 -20.52 0.54
CA ALA A 14 -17.58 -21.53 1.06
C ALA A 14 -18.86 -21.72 0.21
N MET A 15 -19.13 -20.81 -0.74
CA MET A 15 -20.23 -20.94 -1.69
C MET A 15 -19.80 -21.53 -3.03
N CYS A 16 -18.50 -21.66 -3.28
CA CYS A 16 -17.94 -22.20 -4.52
C CYS A 16 -17.77 -23.73 -4.41
N CYS A 17 -17.83 -24.43 -5.54
CA CYS A 17 -17.60 -25.88 -5.56
C CYS A 17 -16.15 -26.22 -5.20
N PRO A 18 -15.90 -27.43 -4.66
CA PRO A 18 -14.53 -27.90 -4.38
C PRO A 18 -13.61 -27.70 -5.59
N GLY A 19 -12.42 -27.14 -5.35
CA GLY A 19 -11.47 -26.77 -6.42
C GLY A 19 -11.70 -25.40 -7.05
N THR A 20 -12.66 -24.60 -6.55
CA THR A 20 -12.89 -23.21 -6.98
C THR A 20 -12.93 -22.24 -5.81
N ALA A 21 -12.40 -21.03 -6.01
CA ALA A 21 -12.35 -19.95 -5.03
C ALA A 21 -13.02 -18.69 -5.58
N CYS A 22 -13.56 -17.87 -4.69
CA CYS A 22 -14.24 -16.62 -5.01
C CYS A 22 -13.22 -15.48 -5.13
N SER A 23 -13.10 -14.92 -6.33
CA SER A 23 -12.20 -13.81 -6.63
C SER A 23 -12.98 -12.76 -7.39
N ASN A 24 -12.99 -11.52 -6.89
CA ASN A 24 -13.78 -10.41 -7.45
C ASN A 24 -15.26 -10.76 -7.68
N GLY A 25 -15.84 -11.57 -6.79
CA GLY A 25 -17.24 -11.97 -6.89
C GLY A 25 -17.53 -13.06 -7.93
N GLU A 26 -16.51 -13.67 -8.53
CA GLU A 26 -16.66 -14.79 -9.48
C GLU A 26 -15.88 -16.04 -9.04
N GLY A 27 -16.47 -17.21 -9.30
CA GLY A 27 -15.80 -18.50 -9.05
C GLY A 27 -14.68 -18.78 -10.06
N ARG A 28 -13.43 -18.68 -9.63
CA ARG A 28 -12.20 -18.99 -10.37
C ARG A 28 -11.62 -20.33 -9.91
N PRO A 29 -10.83 -21.03 -10.74
CA PRO A 29 -10.19 -22.27 -10.32
C PRO A 29 -9.16 -21.95 -9.24
N GLY A 30 -9.26 -22.62 -8.09
CA GLY A 30 -8.21 -22.53 -7.08
C GLY A 30 -6.97 -23.23 -7.62
N ARG A 31 -5.83 -22.53 -7.65
CA ARG A 31 -4.52 -23.20 -7.81
C ARG A 31 -4.30 -24.02 -6.53
N GLY A 32 -4.77 -25.26 -6.51
CA GLY A 32 -4.64 -26.15 -5.36
C GLY A 32 -5.64 -27.29 -5.42
N GLY A 33 -5.19 -28.41 -5.98
CA GLY A 33 -5.86 -29.70 -5.87
C GLY A 33 -5.97 -30.16 -4.40
N GLY A 34 -6.92 -31.05 -4.18
CA GLY A 34 -7.45 -31.39 -2.87
C GLY A 34 -6.43 -31.96 -1.87
N ALA A 35 -6.65 -31.60 -0.61
CA ALA A 35 -6.36 -32.47 0.52
C ALA A 35 -7.40 -32.17 1.59
N THR A 36 -8.44 -33.00 1.66
CA THR A 36 -9.18 -33.25 2.89
C THR A 36 -8.17 -33.58 3.99
N ARG A 37 -7.99 -32.70 4.98
CA ARG A 37 -7.40 -33.10 6.26
C ARG A 37 -8.52 -33.11 7.30
N PRO A 38 -8.77 -34.25 7.97
CA PRO A 38 -9.70 -34.29 9.07
C PRO A 38 -9.11 -33.55 10.27
N ARG A 39 -10.01 -33.13 11.16
CA ARG A 39 -9.71 -32.55 12.47
C ARG A 39 -8.85 -33.51 13.30
N GLY A 40 -7.91 -32.93 14.06
CA GLY A 40 -7.35 -33.56 15.26
C GLY A 40 -5.94 -34.12 15.08
N ALA A 41 -4.93 -33.30 15.38
CA ALA A 41 -3.68 -33.72 16.01
C ALA A 41 -2.90 -32.46 16.42
N ALA A 42 -3.01 -32.08 17.70
CA ALA A 42 -2.02 -31.19 18.31
C ALA A 42 -0.69 -31.95 18.36
N ARG A 43 0.34 -31.45 17.65
CA ARG A 43 1.73 -31.89 17.80
C ARG A 43 2.68 -30.72 17.54
N PRO A 44 3.86 -30.73 18.19
CA PRO A 44 4.42 -29.56 18.85
C PRO A 44 5.04 -28.56 17.87
N ARG A 45 5.05 -27.29 18.31
CA ARG A 45 5.82 -26.20 17.71
C ARG A 45 7.28 -26.63 17.59
N ALA A 46 7.74 -26.88 16.36
CA ALA A 46 9.15 -26.73 16.04
C ALA A 46 9.46 -25.23 16.00
N PRO A 47 10.60 -24.77 16.53
CA PRO A 47 11.08 -23.42 16.25
C PRO A 47 11.56 -23.44 14.79
N SER A 48 10.76 -22.87 13.88
CA SER A 48 11.29 -22.46 12.59
C SER A 48 12.20 -21.26 12.85
N GLU A 49 13.49 -21.56 12.82
CA GLU A 49 14.62 -20.70 12.50
C GLU A 49 14.21 -19.40 11.79
N LEU A 50 14.72 -18.30 12.31
CA LEU A 50 14.55 -16.92 11.89
C LEU A 50 15.09 -16.71 10.45
N GLY A 51 14.27 -17.03 9.45
CA GLY A 51 14.44 -16.63 8.06
C GLY A 51 13.39 -15.55 7.73
N THR A 52 13.84 -14.32 7.59
CA THR A 52 12.99 -13.14 7.35
C THR A 52 12.46 -13.13 5.91
N ASP A 53 11.53 -14.01 5.57
CA ASP A 53 10.75 -13.94 4.33
C ASP A 53 9.66 -12.86 4.46
N LEU A 54 10.08 -11.61 4.72
CA LEU A 54 9.21 -10.47 4.49
C LEU A 54 9.04 -10.34 2.97
N PRO A 55 7.80 -10.22 2.44
CA PRO A 55 7.61 -9.97 1.01
C PRO A 55 8.51 -8.81 0.57
N PRO A 56 9.14 -8.90 -0.62
CA PRO A 56 10.05 -7.87 -1.10
C PRO A 56 9.31 -6.53 -1.07
N ALA A 57 9.95 -5.54 -0.44
CA ALA A 57 9.37 -4.21 -0.34
C ALA A 57 9.23 -3.60 -1.75
N GLY A 58 8.06 -3.04 -2.04
CA GLY A 58 7.70 -2.49 -3.34
C GLY A 58 8.61 -1.34 -3.76
N GLU A 59 8.93 -1.30 -5.04
CA GLU A 59 9.77 -0.30 -5.67
C GLU A 59 8.98 0.95 -6.05
N GLU A 60 9.65 1.99 -6.53
CA GLU A 60 8.98 3.21 -6.96
C GLU A 60 7.96 2.93 -8.09
N GLY A 61 6.72 3.34 -7.89
CA GLY A 61 5.61 3.09 -8.81
C GLY A 61 4.75 1.86 -8.49
N ASP A 62 5.22 0.96 -7.62
CA ASP A 62 4.46 -0.23 -7.25
C ASP A 62 3.20 0.10 -6.45
N PHE A 63 2.16 -0.69 -6.66
CA PHE A 63 0.92 -0.55 -5.91
C PHE A 63 1.13 -0.91 -4.44
N CYS A 64 0.66 -0.03 -3.55
CA CYS A 64 0.79 -0.19 -2.11
C CYS A 64 -0.54 0.00 -1.41
N LEU A 65 -0.70 -0.62 -0.25
CA LEU A 65 -1.82 -0.36 0.66
C LEU A 65 -1.34 0.47 1.85
N ARG A 66 -0.10 0.25 2.29
CA ARG A 66 0.56 0.88 3.43
C ARG A 66 2.00 1.26 3.08
N SER A 67 2.57 2.23 3.79
CA SER A 67 3.98 2.62 3.60
C SER A 67 4.97 1.52 4.00
N SER A 68 4.55 0.55 4.83
CA SER A 68 5.34 -0.65 5.14
C SER A 68 5.55 -1.57 3.94
N ASP A 69 4.70 -1.45 2.92
CA ASP A 69 4.77 -2.27 1.72
C ASP A 69 5.83 -1.72 0.75
N CYS A 70 6.37 -0.52 0.99
CA CYS A 70 7.33 0.15 0.12
C CYS A 70 8.75 0.03 0.66
N ALA A 71 9.73 0.05 -0.24
CA ALA A 71 11.15 0.03 0.10
C ALA A 71 11.56 1.24 0.96
N ALA A 72 12.74 1.13 1.60
CA ALA A 72 13.29 2.19 2.43
C ALA A 72 13.40 3.51 1.63
N GLY A 73 12.95 4.61 2.22
CA GLY A 73 12.93 5.91 1.55
C GLY A 73 11.74 6.11 0.59
N LEU A 74 10.77 5.20 0.57
CA LEU A 74 9.50 5.37 -0.13
C LEU A 74 8.33 5.50 0.86
N CYS A 75 7.26 6.13 0.41
CA CYS A 75 5.99 6.17 1.12
C CYS A 75 4.83 5.76 0.21
N CYS A 76 3.77 5.24 0.81
CA CYS A 76 2.57 4.90 0.07
C CYS A 76 1.67 6.13 -0.10
N ALA A 77 1.63 6.70 -1.31
CA ALA A 77 0.89 7.91 -1.61
C ALA A 77 -0.08 7.73 -2.78
N ARG A 78 -1.19 8.47 -2.76
CA ARG A 78 -2.20 8.39 -3.83
C ARG A 78 -1.65 8.95 -5.14
N HIS A 79 -1.83 8.20 -6.21
CA HIS A 79 -1.60 8.63 -7.58
C HIS A 79 -2.82 8.22 -8.40
N PHE A 80 -3.56 9.19 -8.91
CA PHE A 80 -4.83 8.93 -9.59
C PHE A 80 -5.85 8.21 -8.68
N TRP A 81 -6.33 7.07 -9.15
CA TRP A 81 -7.33 6.22 -8.52
C TRP A 81 -6.71 5.12 -7.66
N SER A 82 -5.38 5.05 -7.60
CA SER A 82 -4.63 4.04 -6.85
C SER A 82 -3.65 4.68 -5.87
N LYS A 83 -3.04 3.83 -5.04
CA LYS A 83 -1.92 4.20 -4.19
C LYS A 83 -0.69 3.47 -4.68
N ILE A 84 0.41 4.20 -4.75
CA ILE A 84 1.70 3.68 -5.21
C ILE A 84 2.83 4.12 -4.27
N CYS A 85 3.92 3.37 -4.28
CA CYS A 85 5.16 3.74 -3.61
C CYS A 85 5.82 4.91 -4.33
N LYS A 86 6.07 6.01 -3.62
CA LYS A 86 6.72 7.22 -4.13
C LYS A 86 7.90 7.61 -3.23
N PRO A 87 8.89 8.33 -3.73
CA PRO A 87 10.03 8.76 -2.92
C PRO A 87 9.62 9.75 -1.82
N VAL A 88 10.17 9.57 -0.63
CA VAL A 88 10.10 10.57 0.45
C VAL A 88 10.84 11.84 0.04
N LEU A 89 10.31 13.00 0.41
CA LEU A 89 10.87 14.28 -0.02
C LEU A 89 12.17 14.59 0.73
N ARG A 90 13.22 14.87 -0.04
CA ARG A 90 14.55 15.30 0.42
C ARG A 90 14.63 16.82 0.60
N GLU A 91 15.73 17.26 1.19
CA GLU A 91 16.00 18.68 1.42
C GLU A 91 15.92 19.49 0.12
N GLY A 92 15.25 20.64 0.17
CA GLY A 92 14.99 21.50 -0.99
C GLY A 92 13.83 21.07 -1.89
N GLN A 93 13.30 19.85 -1.75
CA GLN A 93 12.16 19.39 -2.57
C GLN A 93 10.84 20.00 -2.10
N VAL A 94 9.95 20.22 -3.07
CA VAL A 94 8.65 20.85 -2.85
C VAL A 94 7.70 19.91 -2.10
N CYS A 95 7.25 20.37 -0.95
CA CYS A 95 6.26 19.71 -0.12
C CYS A 95 4.92 20.46 -0.16
N THR A 96 3.81 19.75 0.00
CA THR A 96 2.49 20.36 0.15
C THR A 96 2.12 20.39 1.62
N ARG A 97 1.87 21.59 2.17
CA ARG A 97 1.38 21.75 3.54
C ARG A 97 -0.13 21.88 3.55
N HIS A 98 -0.84 20.82 3.90
CA HIS A 98 -2.30 20.88 4.07
C HIS A 98 -2.67 21.70 5.31
N ARG A 99 -3.26 22.88 5.12
CA ARG A 99 -3.72 23.76 6.21
C ARG A 99 -5.05 23.34 6.85
N ARG A 100 -5.84 22.48 6.19
CA ARG A 100 -7.16 22.05 6.68
C ARG A 100 -7.34 20.54 6.54
N LYS A 101 -7.78 19.91 7.62
CA LYS A 101 -8.14 18.49 7.71
C LYS A 101 -9.41 18.26 6.87
N GLY A 102 -9.25 17.90 5.59
CA GLY A 102 -10.40 17.68 4.68
C GLY A 102 -10.14 17.97 3.19
N ALA A 103 -9.10 18.72 2.84
CA ALA A 103 -8.75 18.98 1.43
C ALA A 103 -8.05 17.80 0.72
N HIS A 104 -7.68 16.76 1.47
CA HIS A 104 -6.94 15.60 0.97
C HIS A 104 -7.68 14.76 -0.09
N GLY A 105 -9.00 14.92 -0.21
CA GLY A 105 -9.83 14.15 -1.14
C GLY A 105 -9.77 14.66 -2.59
N LEU A 106 -9.38 15.91 -2.81
CA LEU A 106 -9.32 16.53 -4.15
C LEU A 106 -7.93 16.42 -4.79
N GLU A 107 -6.89 16.18 -3.99
CA GLU A 107 -5.54 16.01 -4.51
C GLU A 107 -5.32 14.58 -5.01
N ILE A 108 -5.43 14.45 -6.32
CA ILE A 108 -5.18 13.22 -7.08
C ILE A 108 -3.69 12.80 -7.00
N PHE A 109 -2.80 13.76 -6.77
CA PHE A 109 -1.35 13.59 -6.72
C PHE A 109 -0.80 13.90 -5.32
N GLN A 110 -1.10 13.05 -4.35
CA GLN A 110 -0.54 13.20 -3.02
C GLN A 110 0.98 12.98 -3.05
N ARG A 111 1.72 13.88 -2.40
CA ARG A 111 3.16 13.78 -2.20
C ARG A 111 3.47 13.02 -0.92
N CYS A 112 4.66 12.45 -0.84
CA CYS A 112 5.17 11.88 0.40
C CYS A 112 5.53 12.95 1.44
N PRO A 113 5.61 12.59 2.72
CA PRO A 113 6.18 13.47 3.73
C PRO A 113 7.65 13.78 3.44
N CYS A 114 8.15 14.84 4.07
CA CYS A 114 9.60 15.06 4.17
C CYS A 114 10.25 13.89 4.91
N ALA A 115 11.48 13.55 4.55
CA ALA A 115 12.22 12.52 5.26
C ALA A 115 12.45 12.90 6.74
N GLU A 116 12.84 11.91 7.54
CA GLU A 116 13.06 12.07 8.97
C GLU A 116 14.03 13.23 9.28
N GLY A 117 13.68 14.04 10.28
CA GLY A 117 14.48 15.22 10.67
C GLY A 117 14.27 16.47 9.79
N MET A 118 13.31 16.47 8.86
CA MET A 118 12.98 17.63 8.03
C MET A 118 11.54 18.11 8.24
N ALA A 119 11.33 19.42 8.06
CA ALA A 119 10.04 20.08 8.16
C ALA A 119 9.70 20.80 6.85
N CYS A 120 8.42 20.75 6.49
CA CYS A 120 7.88 21.47 5.34
C CYS A 120 7.74 22.97 5.66
N ARG A 121 8.73 23.78 5.29
CA ARG A 121 8.81 25.23 5.57
C ARG A 121 8.67 26.03 4.26
N PRO A 122 8.12 27.26 4.30
CA PRO A 122 8.09 28.11 3.11
C PRO A 122 9.50 28.33 2.56
N GLN A 123 9.67 28.25 1.24
CA GLN A 123 10.95 28.54 0.60
C GLN A 123 11.27 30.02 0.81
N ARG A 124 12.39 30.32 1.48
CA ARG A 124 12.88 31.68 1.64
C ARG A 124 13.79 32.00 0.46
N ASP A 125 13.19 32.29 -0.69
CA ASP A 125 13.97 32.70 -1.85
C ASP A 125 14.44 34.16 -1.70
N ARG A 126 15.75 34.38 -1.88
CA ARG A 126 16.36 35.70 -2.00
C ARG A 126 16.15 36.18 -3.44
N GLY A 127 14.94 36.64 -3.79
CA GLY A 127 14.73 37.11 -5.16
C GLY A 127 13.30 37.51 -5.51
N GLY A 128 13.00 38.80 -5.34
CA GLY A 128 11.96 39.48 -6.09
C GLY A 128 10.51 39.39 -5.58
N PRO A 129 9.63 40.28 -6.08
CA PRO A 129 8.25 40.47 -5.61
C PRO A 129 7.28 39.32 -5.95
N ASP A 130 7.75 38.23 -6.56
CA ASP A 130 6.98 37.02 -6.86
C ASP A 130 7.57 35.79 -6.15
N ALA A 131 7.85 35.95 -4.85
CA ALA A 131 8.31 34.87 -4.00
C ALA A 131 7.24 33.77 -3.97
N SER A 132 7.50 32.70 -4.72
CA SER A 132 6.62 31.53 -4.81
C SER A 132 6.19 31.11 -3.41
N ARG A 133 4.87 31.01 -3.17
CA ARG A 133 4.27 30.54 -1.88
C ARG A 133 4.51 29.04 -1.64
N LEU A 134 5.58 28.52 -2.23
CA LEU A 134 5.95 27.13 -2.25
C LEU A 134 6.58 26.76 -0.92
N HIS A 135 6.28 25.55 -0.48
CA HIS A 135 6.92 24.98 0.69
C HIS A 135 7.94 23.95 0.24
N THR A 136 9.09 23.92 0.92
CA THR A 136 10.16 22.96 0.69
C THR A 136 10.53 22.24 1.98
N CYS A 137 11.02 21.00 1.86
CA CYS A 137 11.56 20.27 2.98
C CYS A 137 12.90 20.89 3.39
N GLN A 138 12.99 21.35 4.64
CA GLN A 138 14.18 21.95 5.22
C GLN A 138 14.56 21.16 6.47
N ARG A 139 15.85 21.00 6.74
CA ARG A 139 16.33 20.37 7.99
C ARG A 139 15.81 21.15 9.19
N ASN A 140 15.43 20.43 10.25
CA ASN A 140 14.83 21.05 11.42
C ASN A 140 15.77 22.04 12.10
#